data_AF-R7KBH0-F1
#
_entry.id   AF-R7KBH0-F1
#
_cell.length_a   1.000
_cell.length_b   1.000
_cell.length_c   1.000
_cell.angle_alpha   90.00
_cell.angle_beta   90.00
_cell.angle_gamma   90.00
#
_symmetry.space_group_name_H-M   'P 1'
#
loop_
_entity.id
_entity.type
_entity.pdbx_description
1 polymer ?
#
loop_
_entity_poly.entity_id
_entity_poly.type
_entity_poly.pdbx_seq_one_letter_code
_entity_poly.pdbx_strand_id
1 'polypeptide(L)'
;MRKKAFLILAVVMIVAITSVALIACGEETTTTANPVHKISAVAGENYEIKNLASSAQVGDPVYFDVEVTNSFFYSVESVWANDIVCVDEGFGYKFTMPDEDVVITVILAPVGEYNDPDDKLDWGSTLVDTIPSGTTGTFDLPLYFPGISSANWITSIEATIESSNQTVIPSDAIEFVPTKASTSSALIGGKLSVDLSKVSPGKTFIYVYLDPNNSRLGTLIKEFTVSENSQIEIEMMDVTFTYENKTDYDDQNIFLNITDTNYVQGSDYEETQTIYLSDFIDGTYTFSYAVGHIYRLSTAYSVLGDDGYYDLTTLYLNEWYGTNIGAENYIDRHETINGLYLLKATTQGIEIPLVISDTN
;
A
#
# COMPACT_ATOMS: atom_id res chain seq x y z
N MET A 1 60.93 -11.74 51.14
CA MET A 1 60.25 -10.56 51.73
C MET A 1 58.76 -10.89 51.79
N ARG A 2 58.28 -11.32 52.97
CA ARG A 2 57.39 -10.56 53.89
C ARG A 2 56.06 -10.15 53.23
N LYS A 3 54.96 -10.87 53.53
CA LYS A 3 53.92 -10.61 54.59
C LYS A 3 52.74 -9.82 53.98
N LYS A 4 51.44 -10.05 54.17
CA LYS A 4 50.52 -10.78 55.10
C LYS A 4 49.14 -10.78 54.40
N ALA A 5 48.31 -11.83 54.40
CA ALA A 5 47.40 -12.30 55.47
C ALA A 5 46.38 -11.25 55.97
N PHE A 6 45.07 -11.54 55.80
CA PHE A 6 44.08 -11.40 56.88
C PHE A 6 42.94 -12.42 56.72
N LEU A 7 42.63 -13.03 57.86
CA LEU A 7 41.71 -14.13 58.20
C LEU A 7 40.95 -13.65 59.46
N ILE A 8 39.70 -14.05 59.65
CA ILE A 8 38.90 -14.23 60.90
C ILE A 8 37.49 -14.65 60.41
N LEU A 9 36.83 -15.81 60.66
CA LEU A 9 36.76 -16.84 61.73
C LEU A 9 35.84 -16.51 62.93
N ALA A 10 34.70 -17.22 63.05
CA ALA A 10 34.06 -17.81 64.27
C ALA A 10 32.58 -18.17 63.91
N VAL A 11 32.02 -19.40 63.90
CA VAL A 11 32.05 -20.64 64.72
C VAL A 11 31.29 -20.55 66.06
N VAL A 12 30.52 -21.64 66.34
CA VAL A 12 29.81 -22.10 67.57
C VAL A 12 28.29 -21.89 67.48
N MET A 13 27.40 -22.86 67.19
CA MET A 13 27.12 -24.23 67.70
C MET A 13 26.65 -24.28 69.16
N ILE A 14 25.32 -24.38 69.40
CA ILE A 14 24.74 -25.12 70.55
C ILE A 14 23.46 -25.83 70.10
N VAL A 15 23.46 -27.16 70.23
CA VAL A 15 22.30 -28.07 70.26
C VAL A 15 22.00 -28.38 71.73
N ALA A 16 20.74 -28.28 72.17
CA ALA A 16 20.14 -29.19 73.17
C ALA A 16 18.66 -28.83 73.48
N ILE A 17 17.76 -29.64 72.93
CA ILE A 17 16.63 -30.35 73.58
C ILE A 17 15.83 -29.60 74.67
N THR A 18 14.56 -29.32 74.37
CA THR A 18 13.44 -29.67 75.25
C THR A 18 12.26 -30.17 74.42
N SER A 19 11.92 -31.45 74.60
CA SER A 19 10.67 -32.08 74.19
C SER A 19 9.56 -31.84 75.23
N VAL A 20 8.33 -32.12 74.79
CA VAL A 20 7.05 -32.24 75.52
C VAL A 20 6.18 -30.98 75.54
N ALA A 21 5.19 -30.92 74.65
CA ALA A 21 3.82 -31.36 74.97
C ALA A 21 2.94 -31.35 73.71
N LEU A 22 2.33 -32.51 73.43
CA LEU A 22 1.11 -32.61 72.63
C LEU A 22 0.02 -31.73 73.26
N ILE A 23 -0.50 -30.77 72.50
CA ILE A 23 -1.93 -30.43 72.57
C ILE A 23 -2.46 -30.51 71.15
N ALA A 24 -3.24 -31.56 70.91
CA ALA A 24 -4.17 -31.62 69.82
C ALA A 24 -5.20 -30.50 70.02
N CYS A 25 -5.17 -29.50 69.15
CA CYS A 25 -6.38 -28.86 68.67
C CYS A 25 -6.40 -29.14 67.17
N GLY A 26 -7.27 -30.07 66.76
CA GLY A 26 -7.67 -30.16 65.38
C GLY A 26 -8.39 -28.87 65.03
N GLU A 27 -7.66 -27.89 64.52
CA GLU A 27 -8.25 -26.98 63.57
C GLU A 27 -8.44 -27.80 62.30
N GLU A 28 -9.70 -28.13 62.02
CA GLU A 28 -10.11 -28.29 60.64
C GLU A 28 -9.69 -27.00 59.93
N THR A 29 -8.55 -27.02 59.25
CA THR A 29 -8.31 -26.13 58.13
C THR A 29 -9.42 -26.44 57.15
N THR A 30 -10.54 -25.73 57.31
CA THR A 30 -11.49 -25.51 56.25
C THR A 30 -10.70 -24.76 55.19
N THR A 31 -10.05 -25.52 54.31
CA THR A 31 -9.60 -25.04 53.01
C THR A 31 -10.83 -24.43 52.39
N THR A 32 -10.97 -23.12 52.54
CA THR A 32 -12.03 -22.36 51.90
C THR A 32 -11.67 -22.48 50.43
N ALA A 33 -12.41 -23.32 49.70
CA ALA A 33 -12.17 -23.48 48.27
C ALA A 33 -12.23 -22.09 47.65
N ASN A 34 -11.19 -21.72 46.90
CA ASN A 34 -11.16 -20.43 46.23
C ASN A 34 -12.44 -20.27 45.38
N PRO A 35 -13.06 -19.08 45.39
CA PRO A 35 -14.26 -18.82 44.59
C PRO A 35 -14.04 -19.21 43.12
N VAL A 36 -15.09 -19.73 42.49
CA VAL A 36 -15.08 -20.02 41.04
C VAL A 36 -15.85 -18.90 40.34
N HIS A 37 -15.20 -18.27 39.38
CA HIS A 37 -15.77 -17.17 38.61
C HIS A 37 -15.91 -17.54 37.14
N LYS A 38 -16.84 -16.89 36.44
CA LYS A 38 -17.09 -17.13 35.02
C LYS A 38 -16.09 -16.39 34.15
N ILE A 39 -15.81 -16.97 33.00
CA ILE A 39 -15.00 -16.37 31.96
C ILE A 39 -15.84 -16.32 30.68
N SER A 40 -15.88 -15.16 30.05
CA SER A 40 -16.58 -14.93 28.80
C SER A 40 -15.71 -14.10 27.87
N ALA A 41 -16.11 -13.99 26.61
CA ALA A 41 -15.41 -13.18 25.62
C ALA A 41 -16.40 -12.34 24.82
N VAL A 42 -15.97 -11.15 24.42
CA VAL A 42 -16.68 -10.35 23.42
C VAL A 42 -16.37 -10.94 22.06
N ALA A 43 -17.42 -11.30 21.32
CA ALA A 43 -17.28 -11.67 19.91
C ALA A 43 -16.86 -10.43 19.12
N GLY A 44 -15.83 -10.55 18.30
CA GLY A 44 -15.40 -9.49 17.40
C GLY A 44 -15.28 -10.00 15.97
N GLU A 45 -15.17 -9.06 15.04
CA GLU A 45 -14.93 -9.36 13.64
C GLU A 45 -13.44 -9.62 13.42
N ASN A 46 -13.10 -10.54 12.52
CA ASN A 46 -11.72 -10.87 12.12
C ASN A 46 -10.84 -11.61 13.16
N TYR A 47 -11.40 -12.11 14.26
CA TYR A 47 -10.69 -13.03 15.14
C TYR A 47 -11.58 -14.10 15.77
N GLU A 48 -10.97 -15.19 16.18
CA GLU A 48 -11.57 -16.24 17.00
C GLU A 48 -10.73 -16.47 18.26
N ILE A 49 -11.42 -16.67 19.39
CA ILE A 49 -10.77 -17.09 20.63
C ILE A 49 -10.93 -18.61 20.77
N LYS A 50 -9.81 -19.31 20.88
CA LYS A 50 -9.77 -20.77 20.99
C LYS A 50 -9.30 -21.19 22.38
N ASN A 51 -9.75 -22.37 22.81
CA ASN A 51 -9.33 -23.01 24.07
C ASN A 51 -9.62 -22.22 25.36
N LEU A 52 -10.51 -21.21 25.33
CA LEU A 52 -10.88 -20.44 26.52
C LEU A 52 -11.77 -21.27 27.46
N ALA A 53 -11.31 -21.45 28.69
CA ALA A 53 -12.13 -22.05 29.75
C ALA A 53 -13.34 -21.15 30.08
N SER A 54 -14.48 -21.75 30.43
CA SER A 54 -15.70 -20.99 30.79
C SER A 54 -15.73 -20.51 32.25
N SER A 55 -14.80 -20.99 33.08
CA SER A 55 -14.65 -20.60 34.49
C SER A 55 -13.31 -21.09 35.06
N ALA A 56 -12.80 -20.44 36.11
CA ALA A 56 -11.60 -20.87 36.86
C ALA A 56 -11.71 -20.46 38.34
N GLN A 57 -10.86 -21.03 39.21
CA GLN A 57 -10.75 -20.59 40.61
C GLN A 57 -9.87 -19.36 40.73
N VAL A 58 -10.14 -18.49 41.70
CA VAL A 58 -9.28 -17.33 42.00
C VAL A 58 -7.83 -17.75 42.17
N GLY A 59 -6.93 -17.06 41.47
CA GLY A 59 -5.49 -17.32 41.46
C GLY A 59 -5.03 -18.36 40.44
N ASP A 60 -5.94 -19.09 39.78
CA ASP A 60 -5.56 -20.03 38.72
C ASP A 60 -5.04 -19.28 37.49
N PRO A 61 -3.98 -19.76 36.83
CA PRO A 61 -3.61 -19.28 35.52
C PRO A 61 -4.59 -19.82 34.47
N VAL A 62 -5.11 -18.92 33.64
CA VAL A 62 -5.98 -19.25 32.50
C VAL A 62 -5.21 -19.00 31.21
N TYR A 63 -5.29 -19.94 30.28
CA TYR A 63 -4.62 -19.90 28.98
C TYR A 63 -5.65 -19.99 27.87
N PHE A 64 -5.43 -19.29 26.77
CA PHE A 64 -6.26 -19.33 25.57
C PHE A 64 -5.50 -18.78 24.35
N ASP A 65 -6.02 -19.02 23.15
CA ASP A 65 -5.42 -18.54 21.91
C ASP A 65 -6.33 -17.51 21.24
N VAL A 66 -5.72 -16.55 20.54
CA VAL A 66 -6.41 -15.62 19.64
C VAL A 66 -5.91 -15.87 18.23
N GLU A 67 -6.79 -16.30 17.35
CA GLU A 67 -6.50 -16.49 15.93
C GLU A 67 -7.14 -15.36 15.12
N VAL A 68 -6.33 -14.56 14.43
CA VAL A 68 -6.83 -13.53 13.52
C VAL A 68 -7.23 -14.21 12.21
N THR A 69 -8.53 -14.20 11.90
CA THR A 69 -9.06 -14.89 10.72
C THR A 69 -8.75 -14.15 9.41
N ASN A 70 -8.47 -12.85 9.48
CA ASN A 70 -8.02 -12.03 8.37
C ASN A 70 -6.62 -11.44 8.64
N SER A 71 -5.66 -12.34 8.87
CA SER A 71 -4.29 -12.00 9.30
C SER A 71 -3.47 -11.24 8.27
N PHE A 72 -3.93 -11.16 7.01
CA PHE A 72 -3.32 -10.33 5.98
C PHE A 72 -3.41 -8.84 6.33
N PHE A 73 -4.54 -8.41 6.90
CA PHE A 73 -4.82 -6.99 7.15
C PHE A 73 -4.75 -6.61 8.62
N TYR A 74 -4.85 -7.57 9.54
CA TYR A 74 -4.93 -7.29 10.96
C TYR A 74 -3.92 -8.11 11.76
N SER A 75 -3.44 -7.52 12.85
CA SER A 75 -2.64 -8.18 13.86
C SER A 75 -3.21 -7.86 15.24
N VAL A 76 -2.92 -8.70 16.24
CA VAL A 76 -3.37 -8.43 17.61
C VAL A 76 -2.55 -7.29 18.18
N GLU A 77 -3.21 -6.20 18.54
CA GLU A 77 -2.58 -5.06 19.23
C GLU A 77 -2.50 -5.33 20.73
N SER A 78 -3.62 -5.78 21.32
CA SER A 78 -3.68 -6.12 22.74
C SER A 78 -4.83 -7.06 23.06
N VAL A 79 -4.68 -7.80 24.16
CA VAL A 79 -5.70 -8.68 24.71
C VAL A 79 -5.85 -8.36 26.18
N TRP A 80 -7.09 -8.26 26.65
CA TRP A 80 -7.42 -7.83 28.00
C TRP A 80 -8.38 -8.80 28.67
N ALA A 81 -8.17 -9.07 29.95
CA ALA A 81 -9.11 -9.70 30.86
C ALA A 81 -9.61 -8.63 31.84
N ASN A 82 -10.80 -8.09 31.60
CA ASN A 82 -11.26 -6.84 32.20
C ASN A 82 -10.21 -5.72 31.98
N ASP A 83 -9.64 -5.16 33.05
CA ASP A 83 -8.62 -4.10 33.00
C ASP A 83 -7.17 -4.64 33.06
N ILE A 84 -6.97 -5.96 32.96
CA ILE A 84 -5.67 -6.61 33.03
C ILE A 84 -5.19 -7.00 31.63
N VAL A 85 -4.00 -6.53 31.22
CA VAL A 85 -3.38 -6.97 29.96
C VAL A 85 -2.99 -8.45 30.05
N CYS A 86 -3.46 -9.25 29.09
CA CYS A 86 -3.04 -10.62 28.91
C CYS A 86 -1.68 -10.65 28.19
N VAL A 87 -0.74 -11.46 28.68
CA VAL A 87 0.60 -11.58 28.09
C VAL A 87 0.62 -12.75 27.11
N ASP A 88 1.14 -12.53 25.90
CA ASP A 88 1.47 -13.60 24.96
C ASP A 88 2.81 -14.25 25.39
N GLU A 89 2.77 -15.51 25.79
CA GLU A 89 3.96 -16.29 26.18
C GLU A 89 4.53 -17.12 25.00
N GLY A 90 4.11 -16.85 23.75
CA GLY A 90 4.53 -17.53 22.52
C GLY A 90 3.78 -18.83 22.22
N PHE A 91 2.91 -19.25 23.14
CA PHE A 91 2.00 -20.39 22.98
C PHE A 91 0.55 -19.98 23.32
N GLY A 92 0.23 -18.69 23.17
CA GLY A 92 -1.07 -18.13 23.51
C GLY A 92 -1.00 -17.12 24.65
N TYR A 93 -2.18 -16.59 24.98
CA TYR A 93 -2.39 -15.54 25.97
C TYR A 93 -2.70 -16.12 27.34
N LYS A 94 -2.31 -15.37 28.38
CA LYS A 94 -2.48 -15.76 29.76
C LYS A 94 -2.89 -14.61 30.66
N PHE A 95 -3.77 -14.92 31.62
CA PHE A 95 -4.03 -14.08 32.79
C PHE A 95 -4.19 -14.94 34.05
N THR A 96 -4.14 -14.31 35.22
CA THR A 96 -4.45 -14.95 36.51
C THR A 96 -5.88 -14.58 36.91
N MET A 97 -6.69 -15.59 37.24
CA MET A 97 -8.11 -15.38 37.55
C MET A 97 -8.29 -14.46 38.78
N PRO A 98 -8.94 -13.29 38.64
CA PRO A 98 -9.25 -12.41 39.76
C PRO A 98 -10.46 -12.92 40.56
N ASP A 99 -10.76 -12.28 41.70
CA ASP A 99 -11.95 -12.54 42.52
C ASP A 99 -13.20 -11.85 41.95
N GLU A 100 -13.40 -12.01 40.64
CA GLU A 100 -14.55 -11.50 39.88
C GLU A 100 -14.71 -12.25 38.56
N ASP A 101 -15.88 -12.11 37.94
CA ASP A 101 -16.12 -12.62 36.59
C ASP A 101 -15.27 -11.85 35.56
N VAL A 102 -14.76 -12.57 34.57
CA VAL A 102 -13.84 -12.03 33.56
C VAL A 102 -14.49 -11.97 32.18
N VAL A 103 -14.27 -10.86 31.49
CA VAL A 103 -14.57 -10.68 30.08
C VAL A 103 -13.28 -10.46 29.31
N ILE A 104 -13.02 -11.33 28.33
CA ILE A 104 -11.89 -11.18 27.40
C ILE A 104 -12.28 -10.21 26.27
N THR A 105 -11.41 -9.23 26.05
CA THR A 105 -11.50 -8.25 24.95
C THR A 105 -10.23 -8.32 24.12
N VAL A 106 -10.36 -8.40 22.80
CA VAL A 106 -9.24 -8.39 21.84
C VAL A 106 -9.33 -7.11 21.02
N ILE A 107 -8.21 -6.41 20.91
CA ILE A 107 -8.07 -5.22 20.07
C ILE A 107 -7.10 -5.59 18.94
N LEU A 108 -7.58 -5.44 17.69
CA LEU A 108 -6.77 -5.64 16.50
C LEU A 108 -6.30 -4.29 15.96
N ALA A 109 -5.07 -4.24 15.44
CA ALA A 109 -4.56 -3.12 14.68
C ALA A 109 -4.38 -3.52 13.20
N PRO A 110 -4.61 -2.58 12.26
CA PRO A 110 -4.28 -2.82 10.86
C PRO A 110 -2.77 -3.01 10.71
N VAL A 111 -2.36 -3.94 9.84
CA VAL A 111 -0.95 -4.15 9.47
C VAL A 111 -0.42 -2.96 8.66
N GLY A 112 -1.30 -2.24 7.97
CA GLY A 112 -0.96 -1.09 7.14
C GLY A 112 -0.52 -1.48 5.73
N GLU A 113 0.06 -0.52 5.00
CA GLU A 113 0.65 -0.81 3.70
C GLU A 113 1.93 -1.66 3.84
N TYR A 114 2.14 -2.57 2.90
CA TYR A 114 3.32 -3.43 2.83
C TYR A 114 3.88 -3.42 1.42
N ASN A 115 5.17 -3.12 1.33
CA ASN A 115 5.96 -3.18 0.10
C ASN A 115 7.41 -3.44 0.50
N ASP A 116 7.92 -4.65 0.25
CA ASP A 116 9.31 -5.01 0.53
C ASP A 116 10.16 -4.83 -0.73
N PRO A 117 11.19 -3.97 -0.73
CA PRO A 117 12.09 -3.80 -1.88
C PRO A 117 12.82 -5.09 -2.32
N ASP A 118 12.95 -6.08 -1.42
CA ASP A 118 13.51 -7.40 -1.74
C ASP A 118 12.47 -8.33 -2.42
N ASP A 119 11.19 -7.98 -2.37
CA ASP A 119 10.16 -8.60 -3.20
C ASP A 119 10.29 -8.09 -4.64
N LYS A 120 10.18 -9.00 -5.60
CA LYS A 120 10.18 -8.68 -7.03
C LYS A 120 8.78 -8.29 -7.51
N LEU A 121 8.03 -7.59 -6.66
CA LEU A 121 6.66 -7.16 -6.90
C LEU A 121 6.49 -5.75 -6.35
N ASP A 122 6.08 -4.83 -7.20
CA ASP A 122 5.80 -3.45 -6.84
C ASP A 122 4.55 -2.97 -7.59
N TRP A 123 3.98 -1.85 -7.15
CA TRP A 123 2.96 -1.15 -7.92
C TRP A 123 3.58 -0.46 -9.13
N GLY A 124 2.85 -0.42 -10.24
CA GLY A 124 3.29 0.30 -11.43
C GLY A 124 3.42 1.80 -11.17
N SER A 125 4.34 2.46 -11.88
CA SER A 125 4.59 3.91 -11.74
C SER A 125 3.39 4.79 -12.08
N THR A 126 2.40 4.25 -12.77
CA THR A 126 1.14 4.88 -13.16
C THR A 126 -0.02 4.54 -12.23
N LEU A 127 0.22 3.88 -11.09
CA LEU A 127 -0.83 3.55 -10.13
C LEU A 127 -1.49 4.83 -9.58
N VAL A 128 -2.81 4.82 -9.55
CA VAL A 128 -3.62 5.76 -8.76
C VAL A 128 -4.36 4.96 -7.68
N ASP A 129 -4.43 5.51 -6.47
CA ASP A 129 -5.05 4.88 -5.29
C ASP A 129 -6.56 5.13 -5.18
N THR A 130 -7.14 5.86 -6.14
CA THR A 130 -8.58 6.13 -6.21
C THR A 130 -9.24 5.37 -7.35
N ILE A 131 -10.22 4.54 -7.02
CA ILE A 131 -10.97 3.68 -7.94
C ILE A 131 -12.38 4.27 -8.16
N PRO A 132 -12.81 4.45 -9.41
CA PRO A 132 -14.14 4.95 -9.72
C PRO A 132 -15.26 3.96 -9.37
N SER A 133 -16.42 4.47 -8.97
CA SER A 133 -17.67 3.72 -8.78
C SER A 133 -18.86 4.40 -9.45
N GLY A 134 -19.96 3.67 -9.59
CA GLY A 134 -21.15 4.15 -10.31
C GLY A 134 -21.04 4.04 -11.84
N THR A 135 -20.06 3.29 -12.33
CA THR A 135 -19.81 3.02 -13.75
C THR A 135 -19.65 1.52 -13.99
N THR A 136 -19.62 1.10 -15.26
CA THR A 136 -19.32 -0.28 -15.66
C THR A 136 -17.96 -0.37 -16.33
N GLY A 137 -17.44 -1.60 -16.47
CA GLY A 137 -16.11 -1.86 -17.05
C GLY A 137 -15.11 -2.29 -15.99
N THR A 138 -13.83 -2.14 -16.31
CA THR A 138 -12.72 -2.55 -15.44
C THR A 138 -11.79 -1.38 -15.17
N PHE A 139 -11.27 -1.30 -13.95
CA PHE A 139 -10.20 -0.38 -13.58
C PHE A 139 -8.92 -1.16 -13.35
N ASP A 140 -7.83 -0.73 -13.98
CA ASP A 140 -6.56 -1.44 -13.98
C ASP A 140 -5.61 -0.86 -12.92
N LEU A 141 -5.17 -1.70 -11.99
CA LEU A 141 -4.10 -1.40 -11.04
C LEU A 141 -2.79 -2.02 -11.58
N PRO A 142 -1.89 -1.23 -12.17
CA PRO A 142 -0.69 -1.77 -12.79
C PRO A 142 0.25 -2.37 -11.73
N LEU A 143 0.89 -3.49 -12.08
CA LEU A 143 1.93 -4.12 -11.27
C LEU A 143 3.25 -4.12 -12.04
N TYR A 144 4.35 -3.93 -11.32
CA TYR A 144 5.70 -3.93 -11.84
C TYR A 144 6.52 -5.06 -11.18
N PHE A 145 7.27 -5.82 -11.98
CA PHE A 145 8.08 -6.93 -11.49
C PHE A 145 9.57 -6.59 -11.63
N PRO A 146 10.19 -5.90 -10.65
CA PRO A 146 11.58 -5.47 -10.77
C PRO A 146 12.53 -6.65 -11.00
N GLY A 147 13.38 -6.52 -12.02
CA GLY A 147 14.38 -7.54 -12.37
C GLY A 147 13.81 -8.85 -12.93
N ILE A 148 12.53 -8.90 -13.27
CA ILE A 148 11.92 -10.01 -14.02
C ILE A 148 11.92 -9.68 -15.52
N SER A 149 12.30 -10.68 -16.32
CA SER A 149 12.32 -10.62 -17.77
C SER A 149 11.86 -11.95 -18.37
N SER A 150 11.74 -12.01 -19.70
CA SER A 150 11.41 -13.26 -20.40
C SER A 150 12.41 -14.38 -20.16
N ALA A 151 13.66 -14.06 -19.78
CA ALA A 151 14.70 -15.04 -19.44
C ALA A 151 14.41 -15.81 -18.15
N ASN A 152 13.56 -15.28 -17.25
CA ASN A 152 13.14 -15.96 -16.04
C ASN A 152 12.18 -17.13 -16.30
N TRP A 153 11.60 -17.19 -17.51
CA TRP A 153 10.70 -18.27 -17.95
C TRP A 153 9.55 -18.57 -16.97
N ILE A 154 8.97 -17.51 -16.41
CA ILE A 154 7.72 -17.60 -15.65
C ILE A 154 6.60 -17.85 -16.65
N THR A 155 5.86 -18.95 -16.52
CA THR A 155 4.77 -19.28 -17.46
C THR A 155 3.41 -19.38 -16.78
N SER A 156 3.40 -19.40 -15.45
CA SER A 156 2.20 -19.41 -14.62
C SER A 156 2.50 -18.69 -13.30
N ILE A 157 1.49 -18.01 -12.78
CA ILE A 157 1.50 -17.34 -11.48
C ILE A 157 0.22 -17.76 -10.76
N GLU A 158 0.35 -18.28 -9.54
CA GLU A 158 -0.77 -18.42 -8.62
C GLU A 158 -0.93 -17.09 -7.88
N ALA A 159 -2.15 -16.54 -7.88
CA ALA A 159 -2.45 -15.26 -7.26
C ALA A 159 -3.39 -15.47 -6.08
N THR A 160 -3.04 -14.91 -4.93
CA THR A 160 -3.95 -14.72 -3.80
C THR A 160 -4.23 -13.24 -3.69
N ILE A 161 -5.50 -12.86 -3.85
CA ILE A 161 -5.95 -11.47 -3.82
C ILE A 161 -7.09 -11.39 -2.84
N GLU A 162 -6.94 -10.51 -1.85
CA GLU A 162 -7.97 -10.29 -0.84
C GLU A 162 -8.23 -8.80 -0.65
N SER A 163 -9.43 -8.49 -0.17
CA SER A 163 -9.85 -7.14 0.20
C SER A 163 -10.23 -7.09 1.67
N SER A 164 -9.74 -6.09 2.40
CA SER A 164 -10.04 -5.94 3.83
C SER A 164 -11.50 -5.57 4.08
N ASN A 165 -12.20 -5.03 3.08
CA ASN A 165 -13.60 -4.68 3.12
C ASN A 165 -14.36 -5.17 1.89
N GLN A 166 -14.97 -6.35 2.04
CA GLN A 166 -15.76 -7.03 1.00
C GLN A 166 -17.01 -6.25 0.55
N THR A 167 -17.42 -5.20 1.28
CA THR A 167 -18.55 -4.35 0.88
C THR A 167 -18.14 -3.20 -0.04
N VAL A 168 -16.86 -2.81 -0.02
CA VAL A 168 -16.30 -1.72 -0.84
C VAL A 168 -15.72 -2.28 -2.14
N ILE A 169 -14.84 -3.27 -2.03
CA ILE A 169 -14.37 -4.07 -3.17
C ILE A 169 -14.42 -5.54 -2.75
N PRO A 170 -15.38 -6.33 -3.24
CA PRO A 170 -15.38 -7.78 -3.05
C PRO A 170 -14.10 -8.41 -3.63
N SER A 171 -13.53 -9.45 -2.99
CA SER A 171 -12.32 -10.12 -3.52
C SER A 171 -12.57 -10.70 -4.92
N ASP A 172 -13.79 -11.16 -5.22
CA ASP A 172 -14.19 -11.68 -6.54
C ASP A 172 -14.43 -10.58 -7.60
N ALA A 173 -14.29 -9.31 -7.24
CA ALA A 173 -14.25 -8.19 -8.18
C ALA A 173 -12.83 -7.96 -8.72
N ILE A 174 -11.81 -8.57 -8.13
CA ILE A 174 -10.41 -8.33 -8.47
C ILE A 174 -9.82 -9.59 -9.11
N GLU A 175 -9.24 -9.45 -10.30
CA GLU A 175 -8.51 -10.53 -10.97
C GLU A 175 -7.10 -10.09 -11.33
N PHE A 176 -6.13 -11.00 -11.20
CA PHE A 176 -4.79 -10.78 -11.75
C PHE A 176 -4.77 -11.11 -13.24
N VAL A 177 -4.38 -10.13 -14.06
CA VAL A 177 -4.22 -10.26 -15.51
C VAL A 177 -2.73 -10.21 -15.85
N PRO A 178 -2.10 -11.34 -16.24
CA PRO A 178 -0.67 -11.37 -16.54
C PRO A 178 -0.36 -10.77 -17.91
N THR A 179 0.78 -10.08 -18.01
CA THR A 179 1.33 -9.56 -19.27
C THR A 179 2.39 -10.53 -19.81
N LYS A 180 2.24 -10.92 -21.08
CA LYS A 180 3.17 -11.81 -21.79
C LYS A 180 4.20 -11.00 -22.59
N ALA A 181 5.40 -11.54 -22.73
CA ALA A 181 6.37 -11.03 -23.70
C ALA A 181 5.85 -11.23 -25.13
N SER A 182 6.11 -10.28 -26.03
CA SER A 182 5.50 -10.20 -27.37
C SER A 182 5.69 -11.43 -28.25
N THR A 183 6.71 -12.25 -28.02
CA THR A 183 7.05 -13.43 -28.85
C THR A 183 7.22 -14.70 -28.02
N SER A 184 6.76 -14.73 -26.77
CA SER A 184 6.96 -15.85 -25.84
C SER A 184 5.74 -16.08 -24.95
N SER A 185 5.62 -17.28 -24.38
CA SER A 185 4.66 -17.55 -23.29
C SER A 185 5.14 -17.03 -21.93
N ALA A 186 6.36 -16.46 -21.86
CA ALA A 186 6.90 -15.92 -20.64
C ALA A 186 6.10 -14.70 -20.15
N LEU A 187 5.72 -14.72 -18.88
CA LEU A 187 5.09 -13.63 -18.16
C LEU A 187 6.17 -12.65 -17.70
N ILE A 188 5.97 -11.37 -17.98
CA ILE A 188 6.94 -10.29 -17.70
C ILE A 188 6.36 -9.18 -16.83
N GLY A 189 5.10 -9.28 -16.44
CA GLY A 189 4.39 -8.28 -15.66
C GLY A 189 2.93 -8.68 -15.49
N GLY A 190 2.11 -7.72 -15.06
CA GLY A 190 0.66 -7.88 -15.02
C GLY A 190 -0.01 -6.66 -14.41
N LYS A 191 -1.30 -6.82 -14.12
CA LYS A 191 -2.13 -5.81 -13.47
C LYS A 191 -3.21 -6.53 -12.65
N LEU A 192 -3.79 -5.84 -11.68
CA LEU A 192 -5.09 -6.23 -11.15
C LEU A 192 -6.17 -5.52 -11.97
N SER A 193 -7.17 -6.26 -12.44
CA SER A 193 -8.35 -5.72 -13.10
C SER A 193 -9.50 -5.76 -12.08
N VAL A 194 -10.07 -4.59 -11.78
CA VAL A 194 -11.16 -4.42 -10.82
C VAL A 194 -12.47 -4.21 -11.57
N ASP A 195 -13.45 -5.10 -11.38
CA ASP A 195 -14.79 -4.99 -11.96
C ASP A 195 -15.61 -3.88 -11.28
N LEU A 196 -15.79 -2.77 -11.99
CA LEU A 196 -16.45 -1.58 -11.47
C LEU A 196 -17.96 -1.77 -11.25
N SER A 197 -18.55 -2.85 -11.76
CA SER A 197 -19.96 -3.17 -11.49
C SER A 197 -20.21 -3.73 -10.09
N LYS A 198 -19.14 -4.11 -9.37
CA LYS A 198 -19.21 -4.73 -8.04
C LYS A 198 -18.70 -3.84 -6.90
N VAL A 199 -18.11 -2.68 -7.22
CA VAL A 199 -17.51 -1.79 -6.21
C VAL A 199 -18.53 -0.81 -5.64
N SER A 200 -18.31 -0.37 -4.41
CA SER A 200 -19.12 0.65 -3.73
C SER A 200 -18.22 1.67 -3.02
N PRO A 201 -18.65 2.93 -2.86
CA PRO A 201 -17.83 3.96 -2.21
C PRO A 201 -17.34 3.58 -0.81
N GLY A 202 -16.09 3.90 -0.50
CA GLY A 202 -15.47 3.62 0.79
C GLY A 202 -13.96 3.42 0.69
N LYS A 203 -13.35 2.89 1.75
CA LYS A 203 -11.92 2.55 1.79
C LYS A 203 -11.72 1.06 2.02
N THR A 204 -10.68 0.50 1.41
CA THR A 204 -10.28 -0.89 1.62
C THR A 204 -8.78 -1.05 1.38
N PHE A 205 -8.16 -2.03 2.03
CA PHE A 205 -6.84 -2.50 1.66
C PHE A 205 -6.97 -3.66 0.67
N ILE A 206 -6.14 -3.66 -0.37
CA ILE A 206 -5.98 -4.81 -1.26
C ILE A 206 -4.67 -5.50 -0.90
N TYR A 207 -4.76 -6.79 -0.57
CA TYR A 207 -3.63 -7.70 -0.41
C TYR A 207 -3.41 -8.46 -1.71
N VAL A 208 -2.17 -8.55 -2.15
CA VAL A 208 -1.77 -9.34 -3.31
C VAL A 208 -0.57 -10.18 -2.94
N TYR A 209 -0.64 -11.48 -3.17
CA TYR A 209 0.51 -12.37 -3.17
C TYR A 209 0.57 -13.12 -4.50
N LEU A 210 1.71 -13.04 -5.17
CA LEU A 210 1.94 -13.71 -6.46
C LEU A 210 3.05 -14.75 -6.33
N ASP A 211 2.72 -16.01 -6.63
CA ASP A 211 3.63 -17.15 -6.57
C ASP A 211 3.87 -17.74 -7.97
N PRO A 212 4.96 -17.34 -8.66
CA PRO A 212 5.31 -17.87 -9.98
C PRO A 212 5.99 -19.24 -9.91
N ASN A 213 5.83 -20.05 -10.95
CA ASN A 213 6.42 -21.39 -11.01
C ASN A 213 7.96 -21.49 -10.94
N ASN A 214 8.69 -20.44 -11.37
CA ASN A 214 10.15 -20.46 -11.51
C ASN A 214 10.85 -19.22 -10.93
N SER A 215 10.19 -18.50 -10.01
CA SER A 215 10.75 -17.29 -9.36
C SER A 215 10.09 -17.06 -8.00
N ARG A 216 10.32 -15.90 -7.39
CA ARG A 216 9.52 -15.34 -6.30
C ARG A 216 9.19 -13.89 -6.66
N LEU A 217 7.92 -13.50 -6.56
CA LEU A 217 7.51 -12.10 -6.70
C LEU A 217 7.37 -11.51 -5.30
N GLY A 218 6.36 -11.90 -4.54
CA GLY A 218 6.21 -11.47 -3.14
C GLY A 218 4.81 -10.96 -2.84
N THR A 219 4.73 -10.06 -1.86
CA THR A 219 3.47 -9.55 -1.32
C THR A 219 3.37 -8.04 -1.44
N LEU A 220 2.17 -7.53 -1.72
CA LEU A 220 1.82 -6.11 -1.62
C LEU A 220 0.56 -5.92 -0.80
N ILE A 221 0.52 -4.85 -0.01
CA ILE A 221 -0.69 -4.35 0.64
C ILE A 221 -0.76 -2.84 0.43
N LYS A 222 -1.88 -2.33 -0.08
CA LYS A 222 -2.10 -0.90 -0.26
C LYS A 222 -3.54 -0.49 0.05
N GLU A 223 -3.72 0.68 0.65
CA GLU A 223 -5.05 1.30 0.79
C GLU A 223 -5.53 1.86 -0.55
N PHE A 224 -6.79 1.61 -0.88
CA PHE A 224 -7.49 2.21 -2.01
C PHE A 224 -8.76 2.89 -1.53
N THR A 225 -9.09 4.02 -2.16
CA THR A 225 -10.34 4.75 -1.96
C THR A 225 -11.24 4.50 -3.17
N VAL A 226 -12.48 4.07 -2.94
CA VAL A 226 -13.52 3.99 -3.96
C VAL A 226 -14.42 5.21 -3.82
N SER A 227 -14.55 5.98 -4.90
CA SER A 227 -15.35 7.21 -4.92
C SER A 227 -16.34 7.19 -6.09
N GLU A 228 -17.48 7.86 -5.96
CA GLU A 228 -18.36 8.08 -7.11
C GLU A 228 -17.61 8.90 -8.17
N ASN A 229 -17.75 8.58 -9.47
CA ASN A 229 -17.04 9.28 -10.55
C ASN A 229 -17.04 10.81 -10.37
N SER A 230 -18.21 11.40 -10.14
CA SER A 230 -18.37 12.86 -9.98
C SER A 230 -17.80 13.45 -8.68
N GLN A 231 -17.15 12.65 -7.83
CA GLN A 231 -16.57 13.06 -6.54
C GLN A 231 -15.08 12.71 -6.44
N ILE A 232 -14.43 12.32 -7.54
CA ILE A 232 -12.98 12.10 -7.55
C ILE A 232 -12.31 13.47 -7.56
N GLU A 233 -11.94 13.97 -6.38
CA GLU A 233 -11.13 15.18 -6.24
C GLU A 233 -9.65 14.84 -6.42
N ILE A 234 -9.03 15.42 -7.44
CA ILE A 234 -7.59 15.32 -7.66
C ILE A 234 -6.95 16.66 -7.32
N GLU A 235 -5.85 16.62 -6.58
CA GLU A 235 -5.07 17.82 -6.32
C GLU A 235 -4.45 18.30 -7.65
N MET A 236 -4.88 19.49 -8.09
CA MET A 236 -4.37 20.14 -9.29
C MET A 236 -3.39 21.25 -8.91
N MET A 237 -2.30 21.36 -9.68
CA MET A 237 -1.33 22.44 -9.60
C MET A 237 -1.10 23.07 -10.97
N ASP A 238 -0.68 24.33 -10.99
CA ASP A 238 -0.38 25.04 -12.23
C ASP A 238 1.11 24.99 -12.56
N VAL A 239 1.39 24.78 -13.84
CA VAL A 239 2.70 24.95 -14.48
C VAL A 239 2.58 25.92 -15.64
N THR A 240 3.60 26.76 -15.80
CA THR A 240 3.66 27.73 -16.90
C THR A 240 4.61 27.21 -17.97
N PHE A 241 4.11 27.03 -19.19
CA PHE A 241 4.92 26.80 -20.37
C PHE A 241 5.35 28.13 -21.00
N THR A 242 6.59 28.18 -21.46
CA THR A 242 7.07 29.17 -22.43
C THR A 242 7.55 28.44 -23.66
N TYR A 243 7.61 29.08 -24.83
CA TYR A 243 8.11 28.42 -26.03
C TYR A 243 9.07 29.28 -26.88
N GLU A 244 9.92 28.59 -27.64
CA GLU A 244 10.71 29.13 -28.73
C GLU A 244 10.46 28.25 -29.98
N ASN A 245 9.83 28.81 -31.01
CA ASN A 245 9.66 28.14 -32.30
C ASN A 245 10.88 28.40 -33.20
N LYS A 246 11.68 27.36 -33.49
CA LYS A 246 12.84 27.40 -34.40
C LYS A 246 12.55 26.86 -35.80
N THR A 247 11.30 26.52 -36.07
CA THR A 247 10.85 26.05 -37.39
C THR A 247 10.48 27.23 -38.29
N ASP A 248 10.18 26.95 -39.56
CA ASP A 248 9.58 27.91 -40.50
C ASP A 248 8.04 27.82 -40.55
N TYR A 249 7.44 26.95 -39.73
CA TYR A 249 5.99 26.80 -39.62
C TYR A 249 5.36 27.91 -38.79
N ASP A 250 4.13 28.28 -39.15
CA ASP A 250 3.32 29.26 -38.42
C ASP A 250 2.83 28.69 -37.09
N ASP A 251 2.97 29.46 -36.01
CA ASP A 251 2.56 29.10 -34.65
C ASP A 251 1.09 28.64 -34.58
N GLN A 252 0.20 29.22 -35.41
CA GLN A 252 -1.22 28.83 -35.45
C GLN A 252 -1.46 27.38 -35.90
N ASN A 253 -0.47 26.77 -36.56
CA ASN A 253 -0.54 25.41 -37.10
C ASN A 253 0.32 24.42 -36.31
N ILE A 254 0.99 24.86 -35.24
CA ILE A 254 1.76 23.99 -34.36
C ILE A 254 0.95 23.75 -33.09
N PHE A 255 0.82 22.48 -32.72
CA PHE A 255 0.16 22.09 -31.48
C PHE A 255 1.02 21.17 -30.63
N LEU A 256 0.81 21.28 -29.32
CA LEU A 256 1.32 20.43 -28.26
C LEU A 256 0.16 19.58 -27.75
N ASN A 257 0.32 18.26 -27.78
CA ASN A 257 -0.56 17.34 -27.09
C ASN A 257 0.07 16.95 -25.75
N ILE A 258 -0.71 17.09 -24.68
CA ILE A 258 -0.35 16.68 -23.33
C ILE A 258 -1.33 15.59 -22.91
N THR A 259 -0.88 14.36 -22.81
CA THR A 259 -1.71 13.21 -22.38
C THR A 259 -1.30 12.77 -20.99
N ASP A 260 -2.23 12.76 -20.04
CA ASP A 260 -2.04 12.13 -18.73
C ASP A 260 -1.95 10.61 -18.90
N THR A 261 -0.80 10.02 -18.59
CA THR A 261 -0.56 8.57 -18.78
C THR A 261 -1.16 7.72 -17.65
N ASN A 262 -1.54 8.36 -16.56
CA ASN A 262 -2.20 7.77 -15.39
C ASN A 262 -3.49 8.53 -15.07
N TYR A 263 -4.21 8.91 -16.12
CA TYR A 263 -5.51 9.53 -16.03
C TYR A 263 -6.47 8.71 -15.16
N VAL A 264 -7.14 9.38 -14.21
CA VAL A 264 -8.18 8.74 -13.41
C VAL A 264 -9.51 8.87 -14.11
N GLN A 265 -9.99 7.74 -14.61
CA GLN A 265 -11.31 7.65 -15.22
C GLN A 265 -12.39 8.15 -14.24
N GLY A 266 -13.20 9.10 -14.69
CA GLY A 266 -14.29 9.67 -13.90
C GLY A 266 -13.97 11.02 -13.27
N SER A 267 -12.70 11.42 -13.22
CA SER A 267 -12.30 12.78 -12.83
C SER A 267 -12.85 13.86 -13.78
N ASP A 268 -12.80 15.11 -13.32
CA ASP A 268 -13.37 16.27 -14.03
C ASP A 268 -12.39 16.98 -14.98
N TYR A 269 -11.13 16.55 -15.04
CA TYR A 269 -10.11 17.11 -15.94
C TYR A 269 -9.90 16.23 -17.19
N GLU A 270 -9.29 16.82 -18.22
CA GLU A 270 -9.12 16.15 -19.51
C GLU A 270 -7.91 15.20 -19.53
N GLU A 271 -8.11 13.96 -19.99
CA GLU A 271 -7.05 12.96 -20.21
C GLU A 271 -6.00 13.45 -21.23
N THR A 272 -6.44 14.12 -22.29
CA THR A 272 -5.56 14.70 -23.31
C THR A 272 -6.00 16.12 -23.61
N GLN A 273 -5.05 17.04 -23.51
CA GLN A 273 -5.24 18.44 -23.87
C GLN A 273 -4.39 18.77 -25.10
N THR A 274 -4.98 19.49 -26.05
CA THR A 274 -4.28 20.02 -27.22
C THR A 274 -4.16 21.53 -27.08
N ILE A 275 -2.93 22.03 -27.12
CA ILE A 275 -2.62 23.46 -26.99
C ILE A 275 -1.95 23.91 -28.29
N TYR A 276 -2.48 24.92 -28.96
CA TYR A 276 -1.81 25.52 -30.12
C TYR A 276 -0.79 26.55 -29.64
N LEU A 277 0.31 26.75 -30.36
CA LEU A 277 1.26 27.81 -29.98
C LEU A 277 0.61 29.20 -30.05
N SER A 278 -0.40 29.38 -30.91
CA SER A 278 -1.23 30.60 -30.94
C SER A 278 -2.05 30.84 -29.68
N ASP A 279 -2.24 29.84 -28.82
CA ASP A 279 -2.98 29.99 -27.55
C ASP A 279 -2.10 30.59 -26.44
N PHE A 280 -0.79 30.71 -26.67
CA PHE A 280 0.12 31.35 -25.73
C PHE A 280 -0.10 32.86 -25.73
N ILE A 281 -0.37 33.43 -24.55
CA ILE A 281 -0.56 34.87 -24.35
C ILE A 281 0.75 35.44 -23.79
N ASP A 282 1.28 36.47 -24.46
CA ASP A 282 2.58 37.08 -24.12
C ASP A 282 3.74 36.05 -24.01
N GLY A 283 3.67 34.99 -24.83
CA GLY A 283 4.68 33.91 -24.87
C GLY A 283 4.54 32.86 -23.76
N THR A 284 3.43 32.87 -23.02
CA THR A 284 3.18 31.96 -21.89
C THR A 284 1.85 31.21 -22.03
N TYR A 285 1.78 29.99 -21.51
CA TYR A 285 0.54 29.22 -21.35
C TYR A 285 0.53 28.56 -19.98
N THR A 286 -0.60 28.62 -19.26
CA THR A 286 -0.74 27.94 -17.96
C THR A 286 -1.50 26.64 -18.14
N PHE A 287 -0.88 25.54 -17.75
CA PHE A 287 -1.45 24.20 -17.76
C PHE A 287 -1.67 23.75 -16.31
N SER A 288 -2.87 23.26 -16.01
CA SER A 288 -3.17 22.65 -14.71
C SER A 288 -2.96 21.13 -14.81
N TYR A 289 -2.18 20.57 -13.89
CA TYR A 289 -1.82 19.16 -13.86
C TYR A 289 -2.17 18.52 -12.52
N ALA A 290 -2.54 17.24 -12.55
CA ALA A 290 -2.75 16.39 -11.40
C ALA A 290 -1.41 16.06 -10.72
N VAL A 291 -1.29 16.37 -9.44
CA VAL A 291 -0.06 16.17 -8.69
C VAL A 291 0.32 14.69 -8.63
N GLY A 292 1.58 14.38 -8.95
CA GLY A 292 2.10 13.01 -8.92
C GLY A 292 1.86 12.21 -10.21
N HIS A 293 1.06 12.73 -11.15
CA HIS A 293 0.83 12.11 -12.45
C HIS A 293 2.01 12.31 -13.41
N ILE A 294 2.06 11.47 -14.44
CA ILE A 294 3.04 11.43 -15.51
C ILE A 294 2.34 11.80 -16.81
N TYR A 295 2.80 12.84 -17.48
CA TYR A 295 2.25 13.32 -18.73
C TYR A 295 3.15 12.99 -19.90
N ARG A 296 2.59 12.49 -20.99
CA ARG A 296 3.27 12.30 -22.27
C ARG A 296 3.02 13.52 -23.14
N LEU A 297 4.10 14.08 -23.68
CA LEU A 297 4.05 15.23 -24.56
C LEU A 297 4.51 14.92 -25.97
N SER A 298 3.79 15.47 -26.94
CA SER A 298 4.16 15.42 -28.36
C SER A 298 3.81 16.72 -29.06
N THR A 299 4.64 17.09 -30.04
CA THR A 299 4.44 18.28 -30.87
C THR A 299 4.32 17.92 -32.33
N ALA A 300 3.40 18.59 -33.03
CA ALA A 300 3.28 18.44 -34.47
C ALA A 300 2.81 19.74 -35.11
N TYR A 301 3.14 19.87 -36.39
CA TYR A 301 2.56 20.84 -37.30
C TYR A 301 1.42 20.19 -38.09
N SER A 302 0.32 20.90 -38.26
CA SER A 302 -0.71 20.55 -39.23
C SER A 302 -1.53 21.77 -39.65
N VAL A 303 -1.97 21.79 -40.90
CA VAL A 303 -2.91 22.80 -41.40
C VAL A 303 -4.33 22.23 -41.34
N LEU A 304 -5.21 22.92 -40.61
CA LEU A 304 -6.62 22.56 -40.56
C LEU A 304 -7.33 23.02 -41.84
N GLY A 305 -7.83 22.07 -42.62
CA GLY A 305 -8.70 22.31 -43.78
C GLY A 305 -10.16 21.96 -43.49
N ASP A 306 -11.04 22.24 -44.45
CA ASP A 306 -12.49 22.00 -44.34
C ASP A 306 -12.86 20.52 -44.11
N ASP A 307 -12.00 19.59 -44.54
CA ASP A 307 -12.18 18.14 -44.49
C ASP A 307 -11.26 17.44 -43.46
N GLY A 308 -10.60 18.21 -42.58
CA GLY A 308 -9.70 17.73 -41.53
C GLY A 308 -8.26 18.23 -41.66
N TYR A 309 -7.33 17.57 -40.95
CA TYR A 309 -5.92 17.91 -40.95
C TYR A 309 -5.24 17.50 -42.26
N TYR A 310 -4.55 18.44 -42.90
CA TYR A 310 -3.66 18.19 -44.03
C TYR A 310 -2.22 18.55 -43.63
N ASP A 311 -1.24 17.84 -44.20
CA ASP A 311 0.20 18.10 -43.99
C ASP A 311 0.67 17.93 -42.53
N LEU A 312 0.42 16.75 -41.95
CA LEU A 312 0.87 16.42 -40.59
C LEU A 312 2.38 16.14 -40.57
N THR A 313 3.13 16.98 -39.87
CA THR A 313 4.57 16.80 -39.64
C THR A 313 4.85 16.71 -38.15
N THR A 314 5.50 15.64 -37.70
CA THR A 314 5.99 15.52 -36.32
C THR A 314 7.15 16.47 -36.10
N LEU A 315 7.08 17.28 -35.04
CA LEU A 315 8.14 18.20 -34.61
C LEU A 315 8.83 17.69 -33.35
N TYR A 316 10.04 18.18 -33.09
CA TYR A 316 10.86 17.78 -31.95
C TYR A 316 10.86 18.84 -30.85
N LEU A 317 10.79 18.39 -29.59
CA LEU A 317 10.98 19.22 -28.39
C LEU A 317 12.44 19.14 -27.92
N ASN A 318 13.32 19.98 -28.44
CA ASN A 318 14.77 19.84 -28.23
C ASN A 318 15.26 20.22 -26.83
N GLU A 319 14.56 21.11 -26.13
CA GLU A 319 14.85 21.43 -24.73
C GLU A 319 13.59 21.23 -23.88
N TRP A 320 13.62 20.17 -23.08
CA TRP A 320 12.73 19.84 -21.97
C TRP A 320 13.61 19.50 -20.76
N TYR A 321 14.47 20.42 -20.34
CA TYR A 321 15.23 20.24 -19.10
C TYR A 321 14.78 21.33 -18.16
N GLY A 322 13.74 21.02 -17.36
CA GLY A 322 13.28 21.94 -16.32
C GLY A 322 14.45 22.31 -15.42
N THR A 323 14.82 23.59 -15.42
CA THR A 323 15.93 24.13 -14.63
C THR A 323 15.55 24.42 -13.17
N ASN A 324 14.44 23.88 -12.67
CA ASN A 324 13.83 24.33 -11.41
C ASN A 324 13.84 23.27 -10.30
N ILE A 325 14.06 23.77 -9.07
CA ILE A 325 14.17 23.01 -7.82
C ILE A 325 12.82 22.34 -7.54
N GLY A 326 12.75 21.01 -7.69
CA GLY A 326 11.61 20.20 -7.23
C GLY A 326 10.97 19.29 -8.28
N ALA A 327 11.04 19.61 -9.57
CA ALA A 327 10.52 18.74 -10.63
C ALA A 327 11.50 17.61 -11.00
N GLU A 328 10.96 16.40 -11.17
CA GLU A 328 11.69 15.28 -11.75
C GLU A 328 11.32 15.14 -13.23
N ASN A 329 12.21 15.61 -14.11
CA ASN A 329 12.06 15.45 -15.56
C ASN A 329 12.95 14.30 -16.02
N TYR A 330 12.36 13.27 -16.63
CA TYR A 330 13.12 12.17 -17.21
C TYR A 330 12.83 12.07 -18.70
N ILE A 331 13.91 12.03 -19.49
CA ILE A 331 13.82 11.70 -20.90
C ILE A 331 14.07 10.21 -21.02
N ASP A 332 13.02 9.44 -21.31
CA ASP A 332 13.22 8.08 -21.76
C ASP A 332 13.50 8.08 -23.28
N ARG A 333 14.78 7.92 -23.64
CA ARG A 333 15.22 7.84 -25.05
C ARG A 333 15.18 6.41 -25.59
N HIS A 334 14.34 5.52 -25.07
CA HIS A 334 14.41 4.10 -25.41
C HIS A 334 13.94 3.71 -26.82
N GLU A 335 13.32 4.58 -27.62
CA GLU A 335 12.95 4.23 -29.01
C GLU A 335 13.49 5.21 -30.05
N THR A 336 14.30 4.66 -30.95
CA THR A 336 15.13 5.34 -31.95
C THR A 336 14.41 6.11 -33.07
N ILE A 337 13.11 6.44 -32.97
CA ILE A 337 12.43 7.08 -34.13
C ILE A 337 11.48 8.25 -33.80
N ASN A 338 10.91 8.43 -32.61
CA ASN A 338 10.10 9.63 -32.32
C ASN A 338 10.28 10.02 -30.85
N GLY A 339 10.83 11.19 -30.58
CA GLY A 339 11.05 11.67 -29.20
C GLY A 339 9.73 11.79 -28.45
N LEU A 340 9.47 10.86 -27.53
CA LEU A 340 8.39 10.94 -26.57
C LEU A 340 8.93 11.57 -25.28
N TYR A 341 8.30 12.65 -24.83
CA TYR A 341 8.71 13.39 -23.64
C TYR A 341 7.76 13.04 -22.49
N LEU A 342 8.31 12.70 -21.32
CA LEU A 342 7.54 12.45 -20.11
C LEU A 342 7.78 13.57 -19.09
N LEU A 343 6.70 14.11 -18.54
CA LEU A 343 6.68 15.14 -17.51
C LEU A 343 6.08 14.58 -16.23
N LYS A 344 6.81 14.67 -15.12
CA LYS A 344 6.27 14.48 -13.77
C LYS A 344 6.49 15.74 -12.95
N ALA A 345 5.44 16.53 -12.78
CA ALA A 345 5.49 17.74 -11.97
C ALA A 345 5.00 17.44 -10.54
N THR A 346 5.68 18.04 -9.56
CA THR A 346 5.54 17.71 -8.12
C THR A 346 5.45 18.95 -7.23
N THR A 347 5.57 20.16 -7.80
CA THR A 347 5.58 21.42 -7.05
C THR A 347 4.91 22.54 -7.84
N GLN A 348 4.29 23.50 -7.15
CA GLN A 348 3.55 24.61 -7.77
C GLN A 348 4.49 25.68 -8.35
N GLY A 349 4.06 26.34 -9.43
CA GLY A 349 4.69 27.56 -9.93
C GLY A 349 5.99 27.33 -10.69
N ILE A 350 6.09 26.16 -11.33
CA ILE A 350 7.23 25.82 -12.19
C ILE A 350 7.03 26.48 -13.55
N GLU A 351 8.11 27.04 -14.08
CA GLU A 351 8.19 27.45 -15.48
C GLU A 351 8.94 26.37 -16.27
N ILE A 352 8.39 25.95 -17.41
CA ILE A 352 8.95 24.93 -18.31
C ILE A 352 9.15 25.57 -19.69
N PRO A 353 10.40 25.83 -20.11
CA PRO A 353 10.69 26.30 -21.46
C PRO A 353 10.66 25.13 -22.46
N LEU A 354 10.03 25.38 -23.60
CA LEU A 354 9.91 24.46 -24.73
C LEU A 354 10.67 25.02 -25.94
N VAL A 355 11.55 24.24 -26.54
CA VAL A 355 12.19 24.60 -27.81
C VAL A 355 11.71 23.64 -28.89
N ILE A 356 11.05 24.17 -29.92
CA ILE A 356 10.43 23.38 -30.99
C ILE A 356 11.26 23.50 -32.26
N SER A 357 11.60 22.38 -32.88
CA SER A 357 12.38 22.32 -34.13
C SER A 357 11.90 21.22 -35.08
N ASP A 358 12.29 21.34 -36.34
CA ASP A 358 12.12 20.34 -37.40
C ASP A 358 13.33 19.38 -37.49
N THR A 359 14.36 19.62 -36.68
CA THR A 359 15.65 18.93 -36.67
C THR A 359 16.04 18.56 -35.24
N ASN A 360 16.47 17.31 -35.04
CA ASN A 360 16.96 16.78 -33.77
C ASN A 360 18.27 17.44 -33.31
#